data_AF-C6IVR2-F1
#
_entry.id   AF-C6IVR2-F1
#
_cell.length_a   1.000
_cell.length_b   1.000
_cell.length_c   1.000
_cell.angle_alpha   90.00
_cell.angle_beta   90.00
_cell.angle_gamma   90.00
#
_symmetry.space_group_name_H-M   'P 1'
#
loop_
_entity.id
_entity.type
_entity.pdbx_description
1 polymer ?
#
loop_
_entity_poly.entity_id
_entity_poly.type
_entity_poly.pdbx_seq_one_letter_code
_entity_poly.pdbx_strand_id
1 'polypeptide(L)'
;YLPPFTAEVLAREFAAGRGPVTWESLAAPLFHQLLLASPEQLAALHEVTEGLEYRIKKTLPRLSEPTVAELLTQLKTKRYTHTKLQRTLLHILLQHPRELLAPEVLAQGPGYLRVLGFSAAGQQLLKRMKQTARLPILTRAAEMEHPQLNLDIRAAAVYANAMPKRSAEELLREYRQSPIRLTD
;
A
#
# COMPACT_ATOMS: atom_id res chain seq x y z
N TYR A 1 -6.40 17.59 -17.54
CA TYR A 1 -5.19 17.86 -18.34
C TYR A 1 -4.09 16.93 -17.87
N LEU A 2 -3.57 16.08 -18.75
CA LEU A 2 -2.45 15.16 -18.48
C LEU A 2 -1.38 15.36 -19.58
N PRO A 3 -0.09 15.34 -19.25
CA PRO A 3 0.98 15.29 -20.25
C PRO A 3 0.84 14.05 -21.16
N PRO A 4 1.22 14.12 -22.45
CA PRO A 4 1.10 12.98 -23.38
C PRO A 4 1.76 11.70 -22.86
N PHE A 5 2.99 11.78 -22.36
CA PHE A 5 3.70 10.62 -21.81
C PHE A 5 2.94 9.96 -20.64
N THR A 6 2.21 10.75 -19.84
CA THR A 6 1.42 10.22 -18.71
C THR A 6 0.21 9.46 -19.24
N ALA A 7 -0.48 10.01 -20.25
CA ALA A 7 -1.62 9.34 -20.88
C ALA A 7 -1.21 8.02 -21.55
N GLU A 8 -0.06 8.01 -22.23
CA GLU A 8 0.50 6.80 -22.86
C GLU A 8 0.82 5.71 -21.83
N VAL A 9 1.48 6.07 -20.72
CA VAL A 9 1.77 5.12 -19.64
C VAL A 9 0.47 4.56 -19.05
N LEU A 10 -0.52 5.40 -18.75
CA LEU A 10 -1.81 4.94 -18.23
C LEU A 10 -2.52 4.00 -19.21
N ALA A 11 -2.59 4.36 -20.49
CA ALA A 11 -3.21 3.54 -21.53
C ALA A 11 -2.51 2.18 -21.64
N ARG A 12 -1.17 2.16 -21.62
CA ARG A 12 -0.37 0.93 -21.63
C ARG A 12 -0.66 0.05 -20.40
N GLU A 13 -0.67 0.62 -19.20
CA GLU A 13 -0.92 -0.15 -17.97
C GLU A 13 -2.35 -0.70 -17.95
N PHE A 14 -3.35 0.06 -18.41
CA PHE A 14 -4.75 -0.37 -18.46
C PHE A 14 -4.95 -1.46 -19.52
N ALA A 15 -4.38 -1.31 -20.71
CA ALA A 15 -4.41 -2.33 -21.76
C ALA A 15 -3.75 -3.64 -21.31
N ALA A 16 -2.71 -3.56 -20.47
CA ALA A 16 -2.07 -4.72 -19.87
C ALA A 16 -2.85 -5.33 -18.68
N GLY A 17 -3.96 -4.71 -18.27
CA GLY A 17 -4.78 -5.16 -17.14
C GLY A 17 -4.19 -4.85 -15.77
N ARG A 18 -3.22 -3.93 -15.69
CA ARG A 18 -2.59 -3.46 -14.44
C ARG A 18 -3.29 -2.26 -13.81
N GLY A 19 -4.45 -1.89 -14.33
CA GLY A 19 -5.32 -0.86 -13.79
C GLY A 19 -6.57 -0.65 -14.66
N PRO A 20 -7.46 0.27 -14.28
CA PRO A 20 -7.39 1.05 -13.04
C PRO A 20 -7.64 0.18 -11.80
N VAL A 21 -6.93 0.48 -10.72
CA VAL A 21 -7.23 -0.07 -9.38
C VAL A 21 -7.88 1.04 -8.57
N THR A 22 -9.06 0.77 -8.04
CA THR A 22 -9.81 1.69 -7.17
C THR A 22 -9.99 1.06 -5.79
N TRP A 23 -10.55 1.83 -4.85
CA TRP A 23 -10.96 1.26 -3.56
C TRP A 23 -11.93 0.10 -3.71
N GLU A 24 -12.80 0.13 -4.72
CA GLU A 24 -13.76 -0.96 -4.93
C GLU A 24 -13.10 -2.22 -5.50
N SER A 25 -11.97 -2.10 -6.20
CA SER A 25 -11.11 -3.24 -6.55
C SER A 25 -10.59 -3.97 -5.30
N LEU A 26 -10.54 -3.29 -4.15
CA LEU A 26 -10.07 -3.79 -2.86
C LEU A 26 -11.22 -4.07 -1.88
N ALA A 27 -12.48 -3.86 -2.26
CA ALA A 27 -13.63 -4.04 -1.38
C ALA A 27 -13.72 -5.48 -0.86
N ALA A 28 -13.76 -6.46 -1.76
CA ALA A 28 -13.90 -7.86 -1.37
C ALA A 28 -12.87 -8.34 -0.32
N PRO A 29 -11.55 -8.15 -0.51
CA PRO A 29 -10.57 -8.54 0.51
C PRO A 29 -10.67 -7.72 1.81
N LEU A 30 -10.97 -6.42 1.73
CA LEU A 30 -11.17 -5.59 2.91
C LEU A 30 -12.38 -6.07 3.72
N PHE A 31 -13.54 -6.26 3.08
CA PHE A 31 -14.75 -6.74 3.72
C PHE A 31 -14.57 -8.14 4.32
N HIS A 32 -13.88 -9.05 3.62
CA HIS A 32 -13.53 -10.36 4.16
C HIS A 32 -12.80 -10.25 5.51
N GLN A 33 -11.77 -9.41 5.59
CA GLN A 33 -11.05 -9.18 6.85
C GLN A 33 -11.93 -8.52 7.92
N LEU A 34 -12.70 -7.49 7.55
CA LEU A 34 -13.58 -6.77 8.46
C LEU A 34 -14.68 -7.66 9.04
N LEU A 35 -15.20 -8.62 8.27
CA LEU A 35 -16.23 -9.55 8.72
C LEU A 35 -15.67 -10.58 9.70
N LEU A 36 -14.48 -11.12 9.43
CA LEU A 36 -13.85 -12.15 10.28
C LEU A 36 -13.21 -11.61 11.57
N ALA A 37 -12.57 -10.44 11.52
CA ALA A 37 -11.77 -9.95 12.65
C ALA A 37 -12.61 -9.67 13.89
N SER A 38 -12.19 -10.04 15.10
CA SER A 38 -12.87 -9.60 16.33
C SER A 38 -12.60 -8.10 16.60
N PRO A 39 -13.38 -7.43 17.48
CA PRO A 39 -13.06 -6.06 17.90
C PRO A 39 -11.62 -5.92 18.44
N GLU A 40 -11.14 -6.92 19.20
CA GLU A 40 -9.79 -6.95 19.77
C GLU A 40 -8.73 -7.06 18.68
N GLN A 41 -8.96 -7.91 17.68
CA GLN A 41 -8.07 -8.02 16.52
C GLN A 41 -8.02 -6.71 15.71
N LEU A 42 -9.15 -6.03 15.53
CA LEU A 42 -9.18 -4.71 14.88
C LEU A 42 -8.44 -3.67 15.73
N ALA A 43 -8.63 -3.64 17.04
CA ALA A 43 -7.98 -2.70 17.95
C ALA A 43 -6.44 -2.85 17.97
N ALA A 44 -5.92 -4.03 17.65
CA ALA A 44 -4.48 -4.27 17.53
C ALA A 44 -3.85 -3.67 16.25
N LEU A 45 -4.67 -3.21 15.28
CA LEU A 45 -4.18 -2.66 14.02
C LEU A 45 -3.90 -1.16 14.11
N HIS A 46 -2.94 -0.70 13.30
CA HIS A 46 -2.53 0.70 13.28
C HIS A 46 -3.70 1.63 12.90
N GLU A 47 -3.76 2.80 13.55
CA GLU A 47 -4.82 3.81 13.45
C GLU A 47 -6.24 3.43 13.90
N VAL A 48 -6.49 2.18 14.32
CA VAL A 48 -7.76 1.81 14.96
C VAL A 48 -7.79 2.37 16.38
N THR A 49 -8.24 3.62 16.53
CA THR A 49 -8.36 4.26 17.85
C THR A 49 -9.56 3.72 18.62
N GLU A 50 -9.46 3.65 19.94
CA GLU A 50 -10.50 3.16 20.85
C GLU A 50 -11.92 3.56 20.42
N GLY A 51 -12.79 2.55 20.35
CA GLY A 51 -14.18 2.69 19.96
C GLY A 51 -14.45 2.58 18.46
N LEU A 52 -13.43 2.69 17.60
CA LEU A 52 -13.60 2.58 16.15
C LEU A 52 -13.90 1.13 15.73
N GLU A 53 -13.27 0.15 16.36
CA GLU A 53 -13.49 -1.28 16.18
C GLU A 53 -14.97 -1.66 16.38
N TYR A 54 -15.60 -1.19 17.46
CA TYR A 54 -17.02 -1.41 17.73
C TYR A 54 -17.91 -0.68 16.73
N ARG A 55 -17.53 0.54 16.33
CA ARG A 55 -18.27 1.29 15.31
C ARG A 55 -18.26 0.55 13.98
N ILE A 56 -17.10 0.07 13.53
CA ILE A 56 -16.96 -0.75 12.32
C ILE A 56 -17.90 -1.95 12.38
N LYS A 57 -17.84 -2.73 13.46
CA LYS A 57 -18.70 -3.91 13.63
C LYS A 57 -20.19 -3.60 13.64
N LYS A 58 -20.58 -2.46 14.23
CA LYS A 58 -21.98 -2.01 14.25
C LYS A 58 -22.44 -1.46 12.89
N THR A 59 -21.52 -0.90 12.10
CA THR A 59 -21.82 -0.32 10.78
C THR A 59 -21.96 -1.38 9.70
N LEU A 60 -21.11 -2.40 9.67
CA LEU A 60 -21.11 -3.45 8.64
C LEU A 60 -22.50 -4.05 8.33
N PRO A 61 -23.31 -4.51 9.31
CA PRO A 61 -24.63 -5.10 9.03
C PRO A 61 -25.71 -4.09 8.62
N ARG A 62 -25.39 -2.80 8.60
CA ARG A 62 -26.32 -1.70 8.27
C ARG A 62 -26.06 -1.10 6.89
N LEU A 63 -25.01 -1.55 6.22
CA LEU A 63 -24.70 -1.10 4.87
C LEU A 63 -25.79 -1.59 3.91
N SER A 64 -26.23 -0.71 3.04
CA SER A 64 -27.12 -1.07 1.94
C SER A 64 -26.36 -1.80 0.82
N GLU A 65 -25.13 -1.37 0.55
CA GLU A 65 -24.22 -2.02 -0.39
C GLU A 65 -22.83 -2.24 0.26
N PRO A 66 -22.15 -3.36 -0.01
CA PRO A 66 -20.81 -3.63 0.52
C PRO A 66 -19.72 -2.89 -0.28
N THR A 67 -19.82 -1.57 -0.36
CA THR A 67 -18.84 -0.68 -1.02
C THR A 67 -17.95 0.04 0.00
N VAL A 68 -16.72 0.36 -0.39
CA VAL A 68 -15.81 1.13 0.47
C VAL A 68 -16.32 2.56 0.63
N ALA A 69 -16.88 3.14 -0.42
CA ALA A 69 -17.45 4.49 -0.39
C ALA A 69 -18.60 4.62 0.64
N GLU A 70 -19.53 3.66 0.69
CA GLU A 70 -20.61 3.68 1.66
C GLU A 70 -20.09 3.45 3.08
N LEU A 71 -19.18 2.49 3.26
CA LEU A 71 -18.54 2.25 4.55
C LEU A 71 -17.87 3.50 5.11
N LEU A 72 -17.09 4.21 4.29
CA LEU A 72 -16.45 5.48 4.69
C LEU A 72 -17.48 6.54 5.10
N THR A 73 -18.57 6.65 4.34
CA THR A 73 -19.66 7.60 4.61
C THR A 73 -20.32 7.31 5.95
N GLN A 74 -20.65 6.05 6.23
CA GLN A 74 -21.30 5.63 7.48
C GLN A 74 -20.35 5.70 8.68
N LEU A 75 -19.05 5.46 8.49
CA LEU A 75 -18.06 5.55 9.56
C LEU A 75 -17.70 6.99 9.93
N LYS A 76 -17.81 7.93 9.00
CA LYS A 76 -17.46 9.34 9.19
C LYS A 76 -18.19 9.95 10.38
N THR A 77 -17.44 10.67 11.20
CA THR A 77 -17.97 11.48 12.31
C THR A 77 -17.19 12.79 12.42
N LYS A 78 -17.53 13.65 13.38
CA LYS A 78 -16.67 14.80 13.74
C LYS A 78 -15.28 14.34 14.23
N ARG A 79 -15.20 13.19 14.92
CA ARG A 79 -13.93 12.61 15.43
C ARG A 79 -13.10 11.94 14.32
N TYR A 80 -13.76 11.38 13.30
CA TYR A 80 -13.12 10.60 12.25
C TYR A 80 -13.30 11.25 10.89
N THR A 81 -12.25 11.92 10.43
CA THR A 81 -12.20 12.52 9.09
C THR A 81 -12.14 11.43 8.02
N HIS A 82 -12.51 11.80 6.79
CA HIS A 82 -12.52 10.87 5.66
C HIS A 82 -11.12 10.28 5.40
N THR A 83 -10.09 11.13 5.37
CA THR A 83 -8.70 10.72 5.15
C THR A 83 -8.18 9.79 6.24
N LYS A 84 -8.56 10.04 7.52
CA LYS A 84 -8.20 9.15 8.63
C LYS A 84 -8.83 7.76 8.43
N LEU A 85 -10.12 7.71 8.09
CA LEU A 85 -10.81 6.44 7.87
C LEU A 85 -10.23 5.68 6.67
N GLN A 86 -9.89 6.36 5.57
CA GLN A 86 -9.22 5.71 4.44
C GLN A 86 -7.87 5.10 4.83
N ARG A 87 -7.05 5.82 5.60
CA ARG A 87 -5.78 5.29 6.14
C ARG A 87 -6.02 4.10 7.07
N THR A 88 -6.99 4.20 7.98
CA THR A 88 -7.34 3.12 8.89
C THR A 88 -7.79 1.86 8.13
N LEU A 89 -8.68 1.99 7.14
CA LEU A 89 -9.12 0.86 6.32
C LEU A 89 -7.97 0.26 5.50
N LEU A 90 -7.00 1.07 5.04
CA LEU A 90 -5.79 0.57 4.40
C LEU A 90 -4.93 -0.25 5.37
N HIS A 91 -4.73 0.23 6.60
CA HIS A 91 -3.98 -0.51 7.62
C HIS A 91 -4.67 -1.81 8.03
N ILE A 92 -6.00 -1.82 8.05
CA ILE A 92 -6.77 -3.04 8.23
C ILE A 92 -6.51 -4.00 7.06
N LEU A 93 -6.76 -3.56 5.82
CA LEU A 93 -6.53 -4.36 4.60
C LEU A 93 -5.14 -5.01 4.56
N LEU A 94 -4.10 -4.25 4.92
CA LEU A 94 -2.71 -4.68 4.90
C LEU A 94 -2.28 -5.42 6.18
N GLN A 95 -3.16 -5.52 7.17
CA GLN A 95 -2.92 -6.15 8.47
C GLN A 95 -1.66 -5.58 9.14
N HIS A 96 -1.58 -4.26 9.22
CA HIS A 96 -0.46 -3.54 9.84
C HIS A 96 -0.62 -3.53 11.36
N PRO A 97 0.23 -4.25 12.13
CA PRO A 97 0.20 -4.22 13.57
C PRO A 97 0.54 -2.82 14.10
N ARG A 98 -0.11 -2.43 15.19
CA ARG A 98 0.14 -1.13 15.83
C ARG A 98 1.60 -0.97 16.24
N GLU A 99 2.22 -2.03 16.73
CA GLU A 99 3.56 -2.04 17.31
C GLU A 99 4.63 -1.75 16.24
N LEU A 100 4.45 -2.28 15.03
CA LEU A 100 5.40 -2.07 13.92
C LEU A 100 5.37 -0.63 13.37
N LEU A 101 4.29 0.10 13.64
CA LEU A 101 4.08 1.48 13.18
C LEU A 101 3.92 2.45 14.37
N ALA A 102 4.41 2.07 15.55
CA ALA A 102 4.40 2.93 16.72
C ALA A 102 5.29 4.16 16.49
N PRO A 103 4.98 5.34 17.06
CA PRO A 103 5.76 6.56 16.88
C PRO A 103 7.26 6.38 17.14
N GLU A 104 7.62 5.59 18.14
CA GLU A 104 9.00 5.32 18.55
C GLU A 104 9.74 4.47 17.51
N VAL A 105 9.04 3.58 16.82
CA VAL A 105 9.58 2.79 15.71
C VAL A 105 9.76 3.66 14.47
N LEU A 106 8.75 4.47 14.14
CA LEU A 106 8.81 5.38 12.99
C LEU A 106 9.88 6.47 13.15
N ALA A 107 10.14 6.91 14.39
CA ALA A 107 11.18 7.88 14.72
C ALA A 107 12.61 7.39 14.38
N GLN A 108 12.82 6.09 14.22
CA GLN A 108 14.12 5.53 13.80
C GLN A 108 14.42 5.81 12.32
N GLY A 109 13.41 6.22 11.54
CA GLY A 109 13.55 6.53 10.13
C GLY A 109 13.54 5.29 9.22
N PRO A 110 13.84 5.48 7.92
CA PRO A 110 13.81 4.41 6.94
C PRO A 110 15.03 3.48 7.09
N GLY A 111 14.82 2.18 6.92
CA GLY A 111 15.90 1.18 6.95
C GLY A 111 16.72 1.09 5.66
N TYR A 112 16.23 1.62 4.54
CA TYR A 112 16.84 1.47 3.22
C TYR A 112 16.45 2.58 2.25
N LEU A 113 17.17 2.66 1.13
CA LEU A 113 16.85 3.48 -0.03
C LEU A 113 16.43 2.56 -1.19
N ARG A 114 15.12 2.52 -1.50
CA ARG A 114 14.57 1.71 -2.60
C ARG A 114 14.70 2.44 -3.93
N VAL A 115 15.42 1.85 -4.88
CA VAL A 115 15.55 2.41 -6.23
C VAL A 115 14.44 1.86 -7.12
N LEU A 116 13.50 2.72 -7.54
CA LEU A 116 12.40 2.35 -8.44
C LEU A 116 12.72 2.63 -9.91
N GLY A 117 13.59 3.61 -10.17
CA GLY A 117 14.08 3.92 -11.50
C GLY A 117 15.11 5.07 -11.49
N PHE A 118 15.81 5.24 -12.61
CA PHE A 118 16.84 6.26 -12.78
C PHE A 118 17.08 6.60 -14.26
N SER A 119 17.54 7.82 -14.53
CA SER A 119 18.07 8.26 -15.82
C SER A 119 19.58 7.99 -15.94
N ALA A 120 20.21 8.34 -17.06
CA ALA A 120 21.66 8.27 -17.22
C ALA A 120 22.41 9.09 -16.14
N ALA A 121 21.96 10.31 -15.85
CA ALA A 121 22.50 11.12 -14.75
C ALA A 121 22.24 10.48 -13.37
N GLY A 122 21.03 9.93 -13.16
CA GLY A 122 20.69 9.20 -11.94
C GLY A 122 21.58 7.97 -11.71
N GLN A 123 21.98 7.28 -12.79
CA GLN A 123 22.90 6.14 -12.71
C GLN A 123 24.28 6.55 -12.18
N GLN A 124 24.82 7.70 -12.62
CA GLN A 124 26.08 8.22 -12.11
C GLN A 124 25.98 8.60 -10.63
N LEU A 125 24.85 9.20 -10.23
CA LEU A 125 24.59 9.51 -8.82
C LEU A 125 24.49 8.24 -7.97
N LEU A 126 23.76 7.22 -8.40
CA LEU A 126 23.65 5.95 -7.69
C LEU A 126 25.00 5.28 -7.49
N LYS A 127 25.91 5.36 -8.48
CA LYS A 127 27.28 4.84 -8.35
C LYS A 127 28.04 5.52 -7.20
N ARG A 128 27.88 6.83 -7.04
CA ARG A 128 28.47 7.59 -5.92
C ARG A 128 27.79 7.24 -4.59
N MET A 129 26.45 7.20 -4.58
CA MET A 129 25.67 6.89 -3.38
C MET A 129 26.00 5.50 -2.82
N LYS A 130 26.33 4.51 -3.66
CA LYS A 130 26.80 3.19 -3.18
C LYS A 130 28.01 3.26 -2.24
N GLN A 131 28.81 4.33 -2.31
CA GLN A 131 29.99 4.54 -1.48
C GLN A 131 29.73 5.52 -0.33
N THR A 132 28.72 6.39 -0.44
CA THR A 132 28.53 7.54 0.47
C THR A 132 27.24 7.51 1.26
N ALA A 133 26.25 6.70 0.86
CA ALA A 133 24.97 6.62 1.54
C ALA A 133 25.12 5.96 2.92
N ARG A 134 24.39 6.50 3.90
CA ARG A 134 24.34 5.95 5.27
C ARG A 134 23.36 4.78 5.40
N LEU A 135 22.52 4.59 4.40
CA LEU A 135 21.52 3.54 4.33
C LEU A 135 21.82 2.64 3.13
N PRO A 136 21.50 1.34 3.23
CA PRO A 136 21.67 0.40 2.13
C PRO A 136 20.77 0.79 0.95
N ILE A 137 21.34 0.75 -0.25
CA ILE A 137 20.63 1.03 -1.50
C ILE A 137 20.13 -0.30 -2.06
N LEU A 138 18.81 -0.45 -2.15
CA LEU A 138 18.16 -1.67 -2.62
C LEU A 138 17.65 -1.50 -4.04
N THR A 139 18.10 -2.37 -4.92
CA THR A 139 17.60 -2.47 -6.31
C THR A 139 16.65 -3.63 -6.51
N ARG A 140 16.75 -4.67 -5.68
CA ARG A 140 15.84 -5.83 -5.70
C ARG A 140 15.41 -6.16 -4.27
N ALA A 141 14.15 -6.55 -4.09
CA ALA A 141 13.63 -6.80 -2.74
C ALA A 141 14.32 -8.00 -2.08
N ALA A 142 14.77 -8.98 -2.87
CA ALA A 142 15.49 -10.15 -2.39
C ALA A 142 16.91 -9.87 -1.84
N GLU A 143 17.40 -8.63 -1.92
CA GLU A 143 18.76 -8.26 -1.45
C GLU A 143 18.82 -8.06 0.06
N MET A 144 17.67 -7.99 0.76
CA MET A 144 17.62 -7.70 2.19
C MET A 144 16.35 -8.23 2.83
N GLU A 145 16.46 -8.58 4.12
CA GLU A 145 15.31 -8.76 5.01
C GLU A 145 15.21 -7.56 5.95
N HIS A 146 14.07 -6.86 5.95
CA HIS A 146 13.82 -5.73 6.85
C HIS A 146 12.32 -5.60 7.17
N PRO A 147 11.91 -5.29 8.41
CA PRO A 147 10.48 -5.19 8.77
C PRO A 147 9.69 -4.21 7.89
N GLN A 148 10.25 -3.04 7.59
CA GLN A 148 9.61 -2.07 6.69
C GLN A 148 9.50 -2.59 5.25
N LEU A 149 10.49 -3.35 4.77
CA LEU A 149 10.47 -3.93 3.42
C LEU A 149 9.40 -5.01 3.30
N ASN A 150 9.17 -5.77 4.36
CA ASN A 150 8.09 -6.75 4.41
C ASN A 150 6.70 -6.10 4.33
N LEU A 151 6.53 -4.88 4.85
CA LEU A 151 5.30 -4.11 4.67
C LEU A 151 5.14 -3.63 3.22
N ASP A 152 6.22 -3.12 2.61
CA ASP A 152 6.21 -2.67 1.21
C ASP A 152 5.88 -3.81 0.24
N ILE A 153 6.53 -4.98 0.41
CA ILE A 153 6.29 -6.17 -0.43
C ILE A 153 4.84 -6.63 -0.30
N ARG A 154 4.31 -6.67 0.94
CA ARG A 154 2.91 -7.04 1.18
C ARG A 154 1.96 -6.07 0.50
N ALA A 155 2.20 -4.76 0.64
CA ALA A 155 1.37 -3.73 0.03
C ALA A 155 1.36 -3.86 -1.50
N ALA A 156 2.52 -4.08 -2.12
CA ALA A 156 2.62 -4.29 -3.56
C ALA A 156 1.88 -5.56 -4.03
N ALA A 157 2.01 -6.68 -3.30
CA ALA A 157 1.31 -7.92 -3.62
C ALA A 157 -0.22 -7.78 -3.51
N VAL A 158 -0.71 -7.12 -2.45
CA VAL A 158 -2.16 -6.84 -2.28
C VAL A 158 -2.67 -5.93 -3.39
N TYR A 159 -1.91 -4.89 -3.76
CA TYR A 159 -2.26 -4.00 -4.87
C TYR A 159 -2.31 -4.75 -6.21
N ALA A 160 -1.30 -5.58 -6.50
CA ALA A 160 -1.25 -6.41 -7.70
C ALA A 160 -2.43 -7.39 -7.77
N ASN A 161 -2.86 -7.95 -6.64
CA ASN A 161 -4.02 -8.85 -6.58
C ASN A 161 -5.36 -8.14 -6.91
N ALA A 162 -5.40 -6.81 -6.77
CA ALA A 162 -6.56 -5.97 -7.07
C ALA A 162 -6.59 -5.47 -8.52
N MET A 163 -5.54 -5.73 -9.30
CA MET A 163 -5.50 -5.40 -10.72
C MET A 163 -6.56 -6.20 -11.50
N PRO A 164 -7.16 -5.62 -12.56
CA PRO A 164 -8.15 -6.32 -13.40
C PRO A 164 -7.68 -7.68 -13.92
N LYS A 165 -6.39 -7.80 -14.26
CA LYS A 165 -5.78 -9.07 -14.67
C LYS A 165 -4.79 -9.53 -13.61
N ARG A 166 -5.14 -10.59 -12.88
CA ARG A 166 -4.26 -11.23 -11.91
C ARG A 166 -3.21 -12.08 -12.63
N SER A 167 -1.96 -11.99 -12.18
CA SER A 167 -0.90 -12.89 -12.61
C SER A 167 0.10 -13.13 -11.49
N ALA A 168 0.69 -14.33 -11.45
CA ALA A 168 1.74 -14.65 -10.47
C ALA A 168 2.98 -13.75 -10.65
N GLU A 169 3.22 -13.26 -11.87
CA GLU A 169 4.32 -12.33 -12.14
C GLU A 169 4.10 -10.98 -11.45
N GLU A 170 2.91 -10.39 -11.57
CA GLU A 170 2.60 -9.11 -10.91
C GLU A 170 2.58 -9.24 -9.38
N LEU A 171 2.10 -10.37 -8.84
CA LEU A 171 2.12 -10.62 -7.38
C LEU A 171 3.55 -10.67 -6.81
N LEU A 172 4.51 -11.13 -7.61
CA LEU A 172 5.92 -11.27 -7.22
C LEU A 172 6.80 -10.15 -7.80
N ARG A 173 6.18 -9.06 -8.28
CA ARG A 173 6.85 -7.98 -9.01
C ARG A 173 7.95 -7.31 -8.20
N GLU A 174 7.76 -7.09 -6.90
CA GLU A 174 8.78 -6.45 -6.05
C GLU A 174 10.11 -7.23 -5.98
N TYR A 175 10.04 -8.56 -6.13
CA TYR A 175 11.23 -9.42 -6.14
C TYR A 175 11.91 -9.48 -7.51
N ARG A 176 11.13 -9.35 -8.60
CA ARG A 176 11.56 -9.65 -9.96
C ARG A 176 11.87 -8.41 -10.79
N GLN A 177 11.18 -7.31 -10.55
CA GLN A 177 11.32 -6.11 -11.35
C GLN A 177 12.64 -5.42 -11.02
N SER A 178 13.47 -5.23 -12.05
CA SER A 178 14.62 -4.35 -11.94
C SER A 178 14.18 -2.89 -12.04
N PRO A 179 14.91 -1.93 -11.44
CA PRO A 179 14.54 -0.52 -11.51
C PRO A 179 14.41 -0.04 -12.95
N ILE A 180 13.44 0.83 -13.21
CA ILE A 180 13.20 1.39 -14.55
C ILE A 180 14.40 2.23 -14.95
N ARG A 181 15.04 1.90 -16.08
CA ARG A 181 16.10 2.71 -16.66
C ARG A 181 15.51 3.54 -17.80
N LEU A 182 15.57 4.86 -17.67
CA LEU A 182 15.27 5.75 -18.79
C LEU A 182 16.50 5.76 -19.70
N THR A 183 16.34 5.25 -20.92
CA THR A 183 17.28 5.49 -22.01
C THR A 183 16.89 6.79 -22.67
N ASP A 184 17.85 7.72 -22.77
CA ASP A 184 17.69 8.97 -23.51
C ASP A 184 17.36 8.70 -25.00
#